data_AF-A0A318CR52-F1
#
_entry.id   AF-A0A318CR52-F1
#
_cell.length_a   1.000
_cell.length_b   1.000
_cell.length_c   1.000
_cell.angle_alpha   90.00
_cell.angle_beta   90.00
_cell.angle_gamma   90.00
#
_symmetry.space_group_name_H-M   'P 1'
#
loop_
_entity.id
_entity.type
_entity.pdbx_description
1 polymer ?
#
loop_
_entity_poly.entity_id
_entity_poly.type
_entity_poly.pdbx_seq_one_letter_code
_entity_poly.pdbx_strand_id
1 'polypeptide(L)' 'MSFRLEEMTTEDKLKAMEILWDDICRNLPDFLLPAWHENILKEREQKLREGKDKFVDWDQAKKELIKLTRNGWMLR' A
#
# COMPACT_ATOMS: atom_id res chain seq x y z
N MET A 1 -19.41 6.97 11.76
CA MET A 1 -19.69 5.52 11.73
C MET A 1 -18.49 4.80 12.32
N SER A 2 -18.70 3.78 13.15
CA SER A 2 -17.63 2.90 13.64
C SER A 2 -17.73 1.57 12.89
N PHE A 3 -16.64 1.13 12.26
CA PHE A 3 -16.56 -0.20 11.67
C PHE A 3 -16.15 -1.20 12.75
N ARG A 4 -16.91 -2.29 12.93
CA ARG A 4 -16.50 -3.41 13.81
C ARG A 4 -15.58 -4.33 13.04
N LEU A 5 -14.35 -3.87 12.79
CA LEU A 5 -13.36 -4.59 12.00
C LEU A 5 -13.04 -5.96 12.61
N GLU A 6 -13.16 -6.10 13.93
CA GLU A 6 -12.89 -7.33 14.67
C GLU A 6 -13.86 -8.46 14.28
N GLU A 7 -15.06 -8.12 13.81
CA GLU A 7 -16.10 -9.08 13.41
C GLU A 7 -16.01 -9.48 11.93
N MET A 8 -15.22 -8.75 11.13
CA MET A 8 -15.08 -8.99 9.70
C MET A 8 -14.08 -10.11 9.43
N THR A 9 -14.40 -10.98 8.48
CA THR A 9 -13.42 -11.91 7.92
C THR A 9 -12.31 -11.14 7.21
N THR A 10 -11.14 -11.76 7.03
CA THR A 10 -10.05 -11.14 6.26
C THR A 10 -10.50 -10.79 4.83
N GLU A 11 -11.33 -11.63 4.20
CA GLU A 11 -11.88 -11.37 2.87
C GLU A 11 -12.75 -10.11 2.86
N ASP A 12 -13.63 -9.96 3.84
CA ASP A 12 -14.50 -8.77 3.96
C ASP A 12 -13.67 -7.51 4.19
N LYS A 13 -12.59 -7.59 4.97
CA LYS A 13 -11.67 -6.47 5.19
C LYS A 13 -10.99 -6.04 3.91
N LEU A 14 -10.53 -7.01 3.11
CA LEU A 14 -9.87 -6.73 1.84
C LEU A 14 -10.86 -6.09 0.84
N LYS A 15 -12.07 -6.63 0.74
CA LYS A 15 -13.13 -6.04 -0.10
C LYS A 15 -13.50 -4.62 0.34
N ALA A 16 -13.64 -4.39 1.64
CA ALA A 16 -13.92 -3.06 2.17
C ALA A 16 -12.77 -2.08 1.89
N MET A 17 -11.53 -2.53 2.00
CA MET A 17 -10.36 -1.73 1.63
C MET A 17 -10.35 -1.38 0.14
N GLU A 18 -10.68 -2.32 -0.76
CA GLU A 18 -10.78 -2.07 -2.20
C GLU A 18 -11.86 -1.06 -2.55
N ILE A 19 -13.06 -1.23 -1.98
CA ILE A 19 -14.19 -0.29 -2.18
C ILE A 19 -13.82 1.11 -1.67
N LEU A 20 -13.22 1.19 -0.49
CA LEU A 20 -12.78 2.46 0.09
C LEU A 20 -11.71 3.12 -0.78
N TRP A 21 -10.74 2.37 -1.26
CA TRP A 21 -9.67 2.87 -2.11
C TRP A 21 -10.22 3.41 -3.44
N ASP A 22 -11.11 2.66 -4.09
CA ASP A 22 -11.77 3.05 -5.34
C ASP A 22 -12.64 4.30 -5.17
N ASP A 23 -13.37 4.41 -4.04
CA ASP A 23 -14.13 5.62 -3.70
C ASP A 23 -13.22 6.85 -3.50
N ILE A 24 -12.12 6.72 -2.73
CA ILE A 24 -11.13 7.79 -2.54
C ILE A 24 -10.56 8.25 -3.88
N CYS A 25 -10.21 7.32 -4.77
CA CYS A 25 -9.66 7.65 -6.09
C CYS A 25 -10.66 8.39 -6.99
N ARG A 26 -11.94 8.03 -6.94
CA ARG A 26 -12.98 8.67 -7.78
C ARG A 26 -13.46 10.01 -7.23
N ASN A 27 -13.54 10.10 -5.91
CA ASN A 27 -14.07 11.25 -5.20
C ASN A 27 -12.96 12.00 -4.47
N LEU A 28 -11.73 12.00 -5.00
CA LEU A 28 -10.62 12.83 -4.52
C LEU A 28 -11.17 14.25 -4.37
N PRO A 29 -11.48 14.70 -3.15
CA PRO A 29 -11.92 16.08 -2.96
C PRO A 29 -10.73 16.97 -3.32
N ASP A 30 -10.83 18.28 -3.13
CA ASP A 30 -9.66 19.16 -2.98
C ASP A 30 -8.82 18.79 -1.72
N PHE A 31 -8.76 17.51 -1.36
CA PHE A 31 -7.93 16.91 -0.34
C PHE A 31 -6.49 17.05 -0.77
N LEU A 32 -5.85 18.07 -0.22
CA LEU A 32 -4.41 18.23 -0.26
C LEU A 32 -3.80 16.95 0.31
N LEU A 33 -3.08 16.21 -0.54
CA LEU A 33 -2.27 15.07 -0.11
C LEU A 33 -1.46 15.50 1.12
N PRO A 34 -1.34 14.65 2.15
CA PRO A 34 -0.59 15.01 3.34
C PRO A 34 0.82 15.49 2.97
N ALA A 35 1.30 16.57 3.59
CA ALA A 35 2.60 17.17 3.24
C ALA A 35 3.78 16.18 3.34
N TRP A 36 3.66 15.14 4.17
CA TRP A 36 4.67 14.08 4.27
C TRP A 36 4.75 13.20 3.02
N HIS A 37 3.69 13.12 2.22
CA HIS A 37 3.65 12.27 1.03
C HIS A 37 4.67 12.72 -0.01
N GLU A 38 4.78 14.03 -0.24
CA GLU A 38 5.78 14.62 -1.13
C GLU A 38 7.21 14.28 -0.67
N ASN A 39 7.47 14.36 0.64
CA ASN A 39 8.80 14.07 1.19
C ASN A 39 9.21 12.61 0.92
N ILE A 40 8.29 11.66 1.07
CA ILE A 40 8.57 10.25 0.77
C ILE A 40 8.82 10.04 -0.73
N LEU A 41 8.06 10.70 -1.60
CA LEU A 41 8.29 10.59 -3.05
C LEU A 41 9.67 11.14 -3.43
N LYS A 42 10.03 12.32 -2.92
CA LYS A 42 11.36 12.92 -3.14
C LYS A 42 12.50 12.02 -2.65
N GLU A 43 12.34 11.41 -1.48
CA GLU A 43 13.32 10.46 -0.94
C GLU A 43 13.49 9.24 -1.86
N ARG A 44 12.38 8.65 -2.32
CA ARG A 44 12.41 7.49 -3.24
C ARG A 44 13.03 7.85 -4.58
N GLU A 45 12.68 8.99 -5.14
CA GLU A 45 13.29 9.48 -6.39
C GLU A 45 14.80 9.71 -6.24
N GLN A 46 15.23 10.26 -5.10
CA GLN A 46 16.66 10.45 -4.84
C GLN A 46 17.39 9.10 -4.77
N LYS A 47 16.82 8.10 -4.09
CA LYS A 47 17.41 6.75 -4.04
C LYS A 47 17.50 6.10 -5.42
N LEU A 48 16.51 6.31 -6.29
CA LEU A 48 16.55 5.86 -7.68
C LEU A 48 17.69 6.55 -8.45
N ARG A 49 17.84 7.88 -8.32
CA ARG A 49 18.94 8.64 -8.95
C ARG A 49 20.32 8.20 -8.47
N GLU A 50 20.43 7.86 -7.19
CA GLU A 50 21.66 7.35 -6.58
C GLU A 50 21.94 5.86 -6.88
N GLY A 51 21.02 5.17 -7.57
CA GLY A 51 21.14 3.74 -7.86
C GLY A 51 20.95 2.82 -6.65
N LYS A 52 20.44 3.37 -5.54
CA LYS A 52 20.17 2.62 -4.30
C LYS A 52 18.85 1.85 -4.35
N ASP A 53 17.90 2.36 -5.13
CA ASP A 53 16.64 1.69 -5.44
C ASP A 53 16.58 1.35 -6.94
N LYS A 54 15.73 0.37 -7.28
CA LYS A 54 15.46 -0.01 -8.68
C LYS A 54 13.99 -0.31 -8.88
N PHE A 55 13.51 -0.03 -10.09
CA PHE A 55 12.22 -0.54 -10.52
C PHE A 55 12.30 -2.06 -10.65
N VAL A 56 11.24 -2.73 -10.24
CA VAL A 56 11.08 -4.18 -10.37
C VAL A 56 9.76 -4.42 -11.09
N ASP A 57 9.76 -5.41 -11.96
CA ASP A 57 8.53 -5.88 -12.59
C ASP A 57 7.48 -6.26 -11.54
N TRP A 58 6.22 -5.92 -11.78
CA TRP A 58 5.17 -6.07 -10.79
C TRP A 58 4.88 -7.53 -10.44
N ASP A 59 4.91 -8.43 -11.43
CA ASP A 59 4.71 -9.85 -11.19
C ASP A 59 5.89 -10.46 -10.44
N GLN A 60 7.12 -9.99 -10.73
CA GLN A 60 8.29 -10.35 -9.95
C GLN A 60 8.19 -9.86 -8.50
N ALA A 61 7.76 -8.62 -8.27
CA ALA A 61 7.58 -8.06 -6.94
C ALA A 61 6.54 -8.85 -6.12
N LYS A 62 5.39 -9.20 -6.73
CA LYS A 62 4.38 -10.06 -6.10
C LYS A 62 4.94 -11.42 -5.68
N LYS A 63 5.71 -12.07 -6.54
CA LYS A 63 6.33 -13.37 -6.23
C LYS A 63 7.25 -13.26 -5.01
N GLU A 64 8.08 -12.24 -4.95
CA GLU A 64 8.97 -12.01 -3.80
C GLU A 64 8.18 -11.71 -2.52
N LEU A 65 7.14 -10.87 -2.59
CA LEU A 65 6.26 -10.60 -1.45
C LEU A 65 5.57 -11.86 -0.93
N ILE A 66 5.05 -12.72 -1.82
CA ILE A 66 4.42 -13.99 -1.44
C ILE A 66 5.43 -14.94 -0.78
N LYS A 67 6.67 -14.99 -1.28
CA LYS A 67 7.75 -15.78 -0.65
C LYS A 67 8.05 -15.26 0.76
N LEU A 68 8.16 -13.95 0.93
CA LEU A 68 8.41 -13.32 2.22
C LEU A 68 7.27 -13.64 3.21
N THR A 69 6.01 -13.48 2.81
CA THR A 69 4.87 -13.72 3.71
C THR A 69 4.70 -15.19 4.09
N ARG A 70 5.03 -16.13 3.20
CA ARG A 70 5.05 -17.57 3.51
C ARG A 70 6.17 -18.01 4.46
N ASN A 71 7.28 -17.26 4.51
CA ASN A 71 8.47 -17.59 5.31
C ASN A 71 8.54 -16.88 6.67
N GLY A 72 7.41 -16.38 7.21
CA GLY A 72 7.33 -15.98 8.62
C GLY A 72 7.07 -14.50 8.92
N TRP A 73 6.43 -13.75 8.03
CA TRP A 73 5.97 -12.39 8.36
C TRP A 73 4.66 -12.34 9.18
N MET A 74 4.02 -13.47 9.46
CA MET A 74 2.84 -13.59 10.34
C MET A 74 3.17 -13.79 11.83
N LEU A 75 4.41 -13.53 12.27
CA LEU A 75 4.81 -13.61 13.69
C LEU A 75 5.07 -12.23 14.32
N ARG A 76 4.42 -11.16 13.82
CA ARG A 76 4.39 -9.87 14.51
C ARG A 76 3.00 -9.27 14.49
#